data_AF-A0A3S4NV18-F1
#
_entry.id   AF-A0A3S4NV18-F1
#
_cell.length_a   1.000
_cell.length_b   1.000
_cell.length_c   1.000
_cell.angle_alpha   90.00
_cell.angle_beta   90.00
_cell.angle_gamma   90.00
#
_symmetry.space_group_name_H-M   'P 1'
#
loop_
_entity.id
_entity.type
_entity.pdbx_description
1 polymer ?
#
loop_
_entity_poly.entity_id
_entity_poly.type
_entity_poly.pdbx_seq_one_letter_code
_entity_poly.pdbx_strand_id
1 'polypeptide(L)'
;MENIFKNYEKTITRKHSIGFTPKYKEEFRTFVNEVLFIAIAEKTFEKLGWDIVYKDDQSIEAKYKDTGWINERWTEIITVNYKNGGVLVKSESLGNEIWDNGKNSKRVKLFIYAYQETLKTFNIQALKDLEKEIEKKNNWDDYVIPETLPQPIPAKIPTIILSVIGGIFVSLITGFLVACLSIKGLYFIGLFEFLVATALVCVMKYLIKFSNYTDFNKLLYLLGGMIVLTYASNEYFQYEIILNTNNLERIGFWNFLKIRFLHGFTVNKINLGWIGWIIIWIVQLGLTGIFVYFRLASVLTKYVIERVPAEVVDFAFYHVVKDKSEEEIRAELANKGWSHVQSQNEVFEAIGGHQNVVTLNRIK
;
A
#
# COMPACT_ATOMS: atom_id res chain seq x y z
N MET A 1 23.85 2.64 -7.36
CA MET A 1 24.33 1.93 -8.55
C MET A 1 25.79 2.26 -8.86
N GLU A 2 26.65 1.25 -8.84
CA GLU A 2 28.07 1.34 -9.18
C GLU A 2 28.32 1.76 -10.65
N ASN A 3 29.48 2.37 -10.92
CA ASN A 3 29.81 2.91 -12.26
C ASN A 3 29.90 1.83 -13.35
N ILE A 4 30.29 0.60 -13.00
CA ILE A 4 30.40 -0.51 -13.95
C ILE A 4 29.02 -0.86 -14.54
N PHE A 5 27.98 -0.92 -13.70
CA PHE A 5 26.62 -1.22 -14.13
C PHE A 5 26.04 -0.11 -15.00
N LYS A 6 26.29 1.17 -14.67
CA LYS A 6 25.87 2.30 -15.50
C LYS A 6 26.50 2.30 -16.89
N ASN A 7 27.75 1.84 -17.00
CA ASN A 7 28.43 1.74 -18.28
C ASN A 7 27.90 0.58 -19.12
N TYR A 8 27.74 -0.61 -18.53
CA TYR A 8 27.12 -1.74 -19.22
C TYR A 8 25.68 -1.43 -19.65
N GLU A 9 24.91 -0.74 -18.80
CA GLU A 9 23.55 -0.32 -19.10
C GLU A 9 23.42 0.45 -20.43
N LYS A 10 24.46 1.22 -20.83
CA LYS A 10 24.50 1.96 -22.10
C LYS A 10 24.77 1.08 -23.32
N THR A 11 25.41 -0.08 -23.14
CA THR A 11 25.75 -1.00 -24.24
C THR A 11 24.63 -2.00 -24.55
N ILE A 12 23.62 -2.09 -23.68
CA ILE A 12 22.51 -3.04 -23.84
C ILE A 12 21.66 -2.69 -25.07
N THR A 13 21.62 -3.60 -26.05
CA THR A 13 20.68 -3.54 -27.17
C THR A 13 19.25 -3.73 -26.66
N ARG A 14 18.43 -2.70 -26.87
CA ARG A 14 17.03 -2.64 -26.46
C ARG A 14 16.14 -3.47 -27.38
N LYS A 15 15.27 -4.28 -26.79
CA LYS A 15 14.16 -4.94 -27.47
C LYS A 15 12.86 -4.31 -26.99
N HIS A 16 12.10 -3.74 -27.92
CA HIS A 16 10.86 -3.07 -27.62
C HIS A 16 9.73 -4.08 -27.38
N SER A 17 8.84 -3.79 -26.44
CA SER A 17 7.61 -4.52 -26.19
C SER A 17 6.42 -3.58 -26.32
N ILE A 18 5.35 -4.05 -26.98
CA ILE A 18 4.07 -3.35 -27.12
C ILE A 18 2.97 -4.21 -26.49
N GLY A 19 2.10 -3.62 -25.70
CA GLY A 19 0.97 -4.29 -25.06
C GLY A 19 0.34 -3.41 -23.98
N PHE A 20 -0.82 -3.82 -23.44
CA PHE A 20 -1.50 -3.08 -22.36
C PHE A 20 -0.62 -2.91 -21.11
N THR A 21 0.24 -3.90 -20.86
CA THR A 21 1.33 -3.85 -19.89
C THR A 21 2.56 -4.48 -20.54
N PRO A 22 3.44 -3.69 -21.17
CA PRO A 22 4.65 -4.17 -21.81
C PRO A 22 5.50 -4.97 -20.85
N LYS A 23 6.05 -6.09 -21.34
CA LYS A 23 6.84 -7.00 -20.53
C LYS A 23 7.93 -7.67 -21.35
N TYR A 24 9.06 -7.91 -20.71
CA TYR A 24 10.16 -8.68 -21.29
C TYR A 24 10.60 -9.75 -20.31
N LYS A 25 10.98 -10.93 -20.82
CA LYS A 25 11.49 -12.03 -20.02
C LYS A 25 12.69 -12.67 -20.69
N GLU A 26 13.64 -13.13 -19.89
CA GLU A 26 14.81 -13.86 -20.33
C GLU A 26 15.17 -14.90 -19.27
N GLU A 27 15.67 -16.05 -19.71
CA GLU A 27 16.05 -17.15 -18.83
C GLU A 27 17.56 -17.35 -18.92
N PHE A 28 18.21 -17.57 -17.78
CA PHE A 28 19.61 -17.97 -17.71
C PHE A 28 19.79 -19.11 -16.71
N ARG A 29 20.91 -19.81 -16.79
CA ARG A 29 21.25 -20.90 -15.86
C ARG A 29 22.26 -20.44 -14.83
N THR A 30 22.11 -20.94 -13.60
CA THR A 30 23.06 -20.73 -12.51
C THR A 30 23.44 -22.05 -11.87
N PHE A 31 24.65 -22.12 -11.31
CA PHE A 31 25.17 -23.32 -10.65
C PHE A 31 24.90 -23.34 -9.14
N VAL A 32 24.40 -22.23 -8.58
CA VAL A 32 24.07 -22.17 -7.15
C VAL A 32 22.66 -22.72 -6.89
N ASN A 33 22.45 -23.23 -5.68
CA ASN A 33 21.12 -23.66 -5.23
C ASN A 33 20.19 -22.45 -5.01
N GLU A 34 18.92 -22.76 -4.76
CA GLU A 34 17.85 -21.79 -4.56
C GLU A 34 18.15 -20.77 -3.43
N VAL A 35 18.62 -21.26 -2.28
CA VAL A 35 18.93 -20.44 -1.10
C VAL A 35 20.02 -19.42 -1.41
N LEU A 36 21.13 -19.87 -1.99
CA LEU A 36 22.22 -18.98 -2.40
C LEU A 36 21.81 -18.06 -3.53
N PHE A 37 20.98 -18.54 -4.44
CA PHE A 37 20.46 -17.74 -5.53
C PHE A 37 19.73 -16.49 -5.03
N ILE A 38 18.77 -16.65 -4.11
CA ILE A 38 17.98 -15.55 -3.56
C ILE A 38 18.87 -14.53 -2.83
N ALA A 39 19.82 -14.98 -2.01
CA ALA A 39 20.72 -14.08 -1.30
C ALA A 39 21.66 -13.29 -2.23
N ILE A 40 22.13 -13.91 -3.31
CA ILE A 40 22.96 -13.22 -4.32
C ILE A 40 22.09 -12.25 -5.13
N ALA A 41 20.85 -12.61 -5.44
CA ALA A 41 19.90 -11.73 -6.11
C ALA A 41 19.53 -10.50 -5.26
N GLU A 42 19.35 -10.67 -3.94
CA GLU A 42 19.15 -9.58 -2.97
C GLU A 42 20.32 -8.59 -3.00
N LYS A 43 21.56 -9.07 -2.86
CA LYS A 43 22.77 -8.24 -2.99
C LYS A 43 22.89 -7.57 -4.37
N THR A 44 22.41 -8.25 -5.41
CA THR A 44 22.40 -7.70 -6.78
C THR A 44 21.45 -6.51 -6.89
N PHE A 45 20.24 -6.62 -6.33
CA PHE A 45 19.29 -5.50 -6.30
C PHE A 45 19.80 -4.33 -5.46
N GLU A 46 20.43 -4.59 -4.31
CA GLU A 46 21.08 -3.56 -3.49
C GLU A 46 22.16 -2.80 -4.27
N LYS A 47 23.05 -3.51 -4.97
CA LYS A 47 24.09 -2.91 -5.82
C LYS A 47 23.52 -2.08 -6.97
N LEU A 48 22.42 -2.55 -7.56
CA LEU A 48 21.69 -1.82 -8.60
C LEU A 48 20.91 -0.62 -8.04
N GLY A 49 20.66 -0.58 -6.72
CA GLY A 49 19.86 0.44 -6.05
C GLY A 49 18.38 0.32 -6.37
N TRP A 50 17.87 -0.90 -6.52
CA TRP A 50 16.46 -1.18 -6.78
C TRP A 50 15.78 -1.56 -5.46
N ASP A 51 14.55 -1.10 -5.26
CA ASP A 51 13.83 -1.34 -4.00
C ASP A 51 13.25 -2.75 -4.02
N ILE A 52 13.72 -3.64 -3.15
CA ILE A 52 13.15 -4.98 -2.99
C ILE A 52 11.76 -4.86 -2.38
N VAL A 53 10.75 -5.43 -3.04
CA VAL A 53 9.34 -5.37 -2.62
C VAL A 53 8.78 -6.73 -2.20
N TYR A 54 9.42 -7.81 -2.64
CA TYR A 54 9.03 -9.19 -2.31
C TYR A 54 10.24 -10.11 -2.32
N LYS A 55 10.25 -11.09 -1.41
CA LYS A 55 11.22 -12.18 -1.36
C LYS A 55 10.54 -13.41 -0.75
N ASP A 56 10.66 -14.54 -1.41
CA ASP A 56 10.39 -15.86 -0.85
C ASP A 56 11.53 -16.81 -1.25
N ASP A 57 11.35 -18.11 -1.01
CA ASP A 57 12.39 -19.11 -1.25
C ASP A 57 12.77 -19.22 -2.74
N GLN A 58 11.81 -19.00 -3.66
CA GLN A 58 12.00 -19.22 -5.10
C GLN A 58 12.01 -17.95 -5.93
N SER A 59 11.63 -16.82 -5.35
CA SER A 59 11.40 -15.60 -6.09
C SER A 59 11.76 -14.36 -5.30
N ILE A 60 12.20 -13.36 -6.05
CA ILE A 60 12.51 -12.04 -5.51
C ILE A 60 12.05 -10.98 -6.51
N GLU A 61 11.38 -9.95 -6.00
CA GLU A 61 10.88 -8.85 -6.80
C GLU A 61 11.44 -7.52 -6.31
N ALA A 62 11.83 -6.67 -7.26
CA ALA A 62 12.28 -5.31 -6.97
C ALA A 62 11.65 -4.30 -7.93
N LYS A 63 11.39 -3.09 -7.43
CA LYS A 63 10.91 -1.96 -8.24
C LYS A 63 12.07 -1.06 -8.61
N TYR A 64 12.12 -0.68 -9.88
CA TYR A 64 13.06 0.32 -10.38
C TYR A 64 12.48 1.72 -10.21
N LYS A 65 13.24 2.62 -9.57
CA LYS A 65 12.94 4.06 -9.52
C LYS A 65 13.65 4.77 -10.67
N ASP A 66 12.89 5.47 -11.50
CA ASP A 66 13.44 6.42 -12.46
C ASP A 66 13.67 7.76 -11.76
N THR A 67 14.92 8.21 -11.68
CA THR A 67 15.31 9.53 -11.16
C THR A 67 15.15 10.59 -12.24
N GLY A 68 13.91 10.83 -12.64
CA GLY A 68 13.55 11.94 -13.53
C GLY A 68 13.57 13.31 -12.83
N TRP A 69 13.58 14.38 -13.62
CA TRP A 69 13.70 15.78 -13.14
C TRP A 69 12.56 16.25 -12.22
N ILE A 70 11.42 15.55 -12.17
CA ILE A 70 10.20 16.10 -11.55
C ILE A 70 9.71 15.25 -10.35
N ASN A 71 9.97 13.95 -10.28
CA ASN A 71 9.69 13.10 -9.12
C ASN A 71 10.34 11.70 -9.27
N GLU A 72 10.76 11.10 -8.16
CA GLU A 72 11.11 9.67 -8.10
C GLU A 72 9.82 8.86 -8.25
N ARG A 73 9.72 8.06 -9.32
CA ARG A 73 8.58 7.17 -9.54
C ARG A 73 9.07 5.77 -9.86
N TRP A 74 8.35 4.77 -9.34
CA TRP A 74 8.55 3.39 -9.77
C TRP A 74 8.00 3.23 -11.20
N THR A 75 8.83 2.71 -12.11
CA THR A 75 8.47 2.58 -13.53
C THR A 75 8.37 1.13 -13.98
N GLU A 76 9.19 0.24 -13.43
CA GLU A 76 9.17 -1.19 -13.74
C GLU A 76 9.26 -2.02 -12.46
N ILE A 77 8.63 -3.19 -12.49
CA ILE A 77 8.83 -4.26 -11.52
C ILE A 77 9.61 -5.39 -12.18
N ILE A 78 10.67 -5.83 -11.53
CA ILE A 78 11.52 -6.93 -11.96
C ILE A 78 11.24 -8.12 -11.04
N THR A 79 10.71 -9.20 -11.60
CA THR A 79 10.45 -10.47 -10.93
C THR A 79 11.48 -11.49 -11.39
N VAL A 80 12.12 -12.15 -10.44
CA VAL A 80 13.15 -13.14 -10.71
C VAL A 80 12.76 -14.43 -10.03
N ASN A 81 12.57 -15.50 -10.80
CA ASN A 81 12.12 -16.79 -10.29
C ASN A 81 13.18 -17.86 -10.55
N TYR A 82 13.53 -18.63 -9.53
CA TYR A 82 14.40 -19.79 -9.60
C TYR A 82 13.57 -21.07 -9.77
N LYS A 83 14.02 -21.96 -10.65
CA LYS A 83 13.47 -23.31 -10.81
C LYS A 83 14.55 -24.27 -11.30
N ASN A 84 14.99 -25.17 -10.42
CA ASN A 84 15.91 -26.27 -10.75
C ASN A 84 17.17 -25.83 -11.54
N GLY A 85 17.84 -24.77 -11.09
CA GLY A 85 19.03 -24.20 -11.74
C GLY A 85 18.76 -23.29 -12.95
N GLY A 86 17.50 -23.19 -13.41
CA GLY A 86 17.03 -22.17 -14.34
C GLY A 86 16.51 -20.94 -13.59
N VAL A 87 16.84 -19.74 -14.09
CA VAL A 87 16.40 -18.47 -13.52
C VAL A 87 15.65 -17.69 -14.58
N LEU A 88 14.37 -17.45 -14.35
CA LEU A 88 13.52 -16.62 -15.20
C LEU A 88 13.50 -15.19 -14.65
N VAL A 89 14.07 -14.26 -15.40
CA VAL A 89 14.05 -12.82 -15.10
C VAL A 89 12.98 -12.17 -15.96
N LYS A 90 12.07 -11.45 -15.34
CA LYS A 90 10.94 -10.80 -15.99
C LYS A 90 10.87 -9.34 -15.55
N SER A 91 10.70 -8.41 -16.48
CA SER A 91 10.44 -7.00 -16.18
C SER A 91 9.10 -6.60 -16.80
N GLU A 92 8.27 -5.92 -16.03
CA GLU A 92 6.97 -5.38 -16.47
C GLU A 92 6.86 -3.89 -16.12
N SER A 93 6.27 -3.12 -17.03
CA SER A 93 5.99 -1.71 -16.80
C SER A 93 4.84 -1.52 -15.80
N LEU A 94 5.00 -0.59 -14.86
CA LEU A 94 3.99 -0.25 -13.84
C LEU A 94 3.04 0.86 -14.29
N GLY A 95 3.43 1.66 -15.29
CA GLY A 95 2.58 2.70 -15.85
C GLY A 95 1.61 2.19 -16.92
N ASN A 96 0.65 3.03 -17.29
CA ASN A 96 -0.28 2.81 -18.42
C ASN A 96 0.40 2.98 -19.80
N GLU A 97 1.72 2.73 -19.88
CA GLU A 97 2.49 2.85 -21.11
C GLU A 97 2.20 1.64 -22.00
N ILE A 98 1.70 1.85 -23.22
CA ILE A 98 1.43 0.75 -24.19
C ILE A 98 2.73 0.29 -24.89
N TRP A 99 3.80 1.07 -24.77
CA TRP A 99 5.10 0.81 -25.38
C TRP A 99 6.21 1.16 -24.39
N ASP A 100 7.12 0.22 -24.13
CA ASP A 100 8.17 0.39 -23.13
C ASP A 100 9.47 1.02 -23.65
N ASN A 101 9.57 1.32 -24.94
CA ASN A 101 10.80 1.77 -25.59
C ASN A 101 12.05 0.90 -25.25
N GLY A 102 11.81 -0.40 -25.01
CA GLY A 102 12.81 -1.39 -24.61
C GLY A 102 13.40 -1.22 -23.21
N LYS A 103 12.76 -0.43 -22.33
CA LYS A 103 13.11 -0.31 -20.91
C LYS A 103 13.13 -1.68 -20.22
N ASN A 104 12.09 -2.51 -20.41
CA ASN A 104 12.03 -3.82 -19.75
C ASN A 104 13.18 -4.75 -20.15
N SER A 105 13.50 -4.82 -21.45
CA SER A 105 14.63 -5.62 -21.95
C SER A 105 15.97 -5.17 -21.37
N LYS A 106 16.11 -3.86 -21.16
CA LYS A 106 17.29 -3.24 -20.56
C LYS A 106 17.44 -3.63 -19.09
N ARG A 107 16.34 -3.60 -18.32
CA ARG A 107 16.34 -4.02 -16.89
C ARG A 107 16.66 -5.50 -16.73
N VAL A 108 16.03 -6.36 -17.53
CA VAL A 108 16.29 -7.81 -17.48
C VAL A 108 17.76 -8.12 -17.76
N LYS A 109 18.33 -7.59 -18.84
CA LYS A 109 19.74 -7.82 -19.19
C LYS A 109 20.71 -7.23 -18.18
N LEU A 110 20.39 -6.05 -17.62
CA LEU A 110 21.21 -5.42 -16.59
C LEU A 110 21.24 -6.26 -15.31
N PHE A 111 20.08 -6.80 -14.89
CA PHE A 111 20.02 -7.70 -13.74
C PHE A 111 20.87 -8.96 -13.98
N ILE A 112 20.72 -9.62 -15.13
CA ILE A 112 21.48 -10.84 -15.45
C ILE A 112 22.99 -10.57 -15.37
N TYR A 113 23.45 -9.47 -15.97
CA TYR A 113 24.85 -9.07 -15.91
C TYR A 113 25.32 -8.76 -14.48
N ALA A 114 24.55 -7.96 -13.74
CA ALA A 114 24.89 -7.60 -12.36
C ALA A 114 24.89 -8.80 -11.41
N TYR A 115 24.01 -9.77 -11.64
CA TYR A 115 23.98 -11.04 -10.91
C TYR A 115 25.25 -11.84 -11.18
N GLN A 116 25.66 -11.97 -12.44
CA GLN A 116 26.90 -12.67 -12.80
C GLN A 116 28.15 -12.01 -12.21
N GLU A 117 28.22 -10.68 -12.26
CA GLU A 117 29.31 -9.93 -11.63
C GLU A 117 29.31 -10.06 -10.11
N THR A 118 28.12 -10.06 -9.49
CA THR A 118 28.01 -10.27 -8.04
C THR A 118 28.41 -11.69 -7.66
N LEU A 119 27.99 -12.70 -8.42
CA LEU A 119 28.38 -14.09 -8.21
C LEU A 119 29.89 -14.29 -8.29
N LYS A 120 30.59 -13.61 -9.22
CA LYS A 120 32.06 -13.66 -9.34
C LYS A 120 32.79 -13.13 -8.11
N THR A 121 32.16 -12.28 -7.29
CA THR A 121 32.79 -11.77 -6.07
C THR A 121 32.86 -12.81 -4.95
N PHE A 122 32.13 -13.92 -5.05
CA PHE A 122 32.16 -15.01 -4.09
C PHE A 122 33.10 -16.13 -4.55
N ASN A 123 34.04 -16.51 -3.68
CA ASN A 123 34.76 -17.77 -3.83
C ASN A 123 33.91 -18.93 -3.26
N ILE A 124 34.31 -20.18 -3.55
CA ILE A 124 33.58 -21.38 -3.08
C ILE A 124 33.42 -21.39 -1.56
N GLN A 125 34.42 -20.90 -0.82
CA GLN A 125 34.36 -20.83 0.64
C GLN A 125 33.33 -19.80 1.11
N ALA A 126 33.30 -18.61 0.51
CA ALA A 126 32.34 -17.55 0.83
C ALA A 126 30.91 -17.95 0.44
N LEU A 127 30.72 -18.75 -0.61
CA LEU A 127 29.41 -19.34 -0.92
C LEU A 127 28.97 -20.30 0.18
N LYS A 128 29.86 -21.16 0.68
CA LYS A 128 29.54 -22.07 1.80
C LYS A 128 29.28 -21.32 3.11
N ASP A 129 30.03 -20.27 3.38
CA ASP A 129 29.85 -19.46 4.58
C ASP A 129 28.53 -18.67 4.50
N LEU A 130 28.20 -18.14 3.33
CA LEU A 130 26.92 -17.49 3.04
C LEU A 130 25.76 -18.49 3.18
N GLU A 131 25.90 -19.71 2.66
CA GLU A 131 24.92 -20.79 2.81
C GLU A 131 24.66 -21.08 4.28
N LYS A 132 25.72 -21.25 5.09
CA LYS A 132 25.60 -21.45 6.54
C LYS A 132 24.98 -20.26 7.27
N GLU A 133 25.27 -19.04 6.85
CA GLU A 133 24.66 -17.84 7.44
C GLU A 133 23.16 -17.78 7.14
N ILE A 134 22.76 -18.10 5.91
CA ILE A 134 21.35 -18.13 5.51
C ILE A 134 20.63 -19.29 6.18
N GLU A 135 21.24 -20.47 6.24
CA GLU A 135 20.73 -21.60 7.00
C GLU A 135 20.51 -21.19 8.45
N LYS A 136 21.45 -20.51 9.13
CA LYS A 136 21.21 -20.01 10.50
C LYS A 136 20.09 -18.98 10.62
N LYS A 137 19.88 -18.13 9.61
CA LYS A 137 18.83 -17.11 9.63
C LYS A 137 17.44 -17.69 9.36
N ASN A 138 17.35 -18.63 8.44
CA ASN A 138 16.10 -19.28 8.06
C ASN A 138 15.78 -20.48 8.96
N ASN A 139 16.81 -21.07 9.58
CA ASN A 139 16.64 -22.14 10.54
C ASN A 139 16.24 -21.58 11.90
N TRP A 140 14.94 -21.54 12.10
CA TRP A 140 14.34 -21.27 13.39
C TRP A 140 14.68 -22.33 14.45
N ASP A 141 15.29 -23.48 14.12
CA ASP A 141 15.77 -24.46 15.11
C ASP A 141 16.73 -23.85 16.13
N ASP A 142 17.53 -22.86 15.72
CA ASP A 142 18.47 -22.14 16.59
C ASP A 142 17.85 -20.89 17.25
N TYR A 143 16.53 -20.66 17.09
CA TYR A 143 15.84 -19.54 17.73
C TYR A 143 15.91 -19.68 19.25
N VAL A 144 16.60 -18.73 19.89
CA VAL A 144 16.68 -18.65 21.34
C VAL A 144 15.38 -18.04 21.86
N ILE A 145 14.50 -18.89 22.39
CA ILE A 145 13.27 -18.44 23.03
C ILE A 145 13.64 -17.47 24.15
N PRO A 146 13.20 -16.20 24.08
CA PRO A 146 13.54 -15.23 25.11
C PRO A 146 12.92 -15.65 26.46
N GLU A 147 13.67 -15.48 27.54
CA GLU A 147 13.20 -15.83 28.89
C GLU A 147 11.97 -15.01 29.27
N THR A 148 11.94 -13.74 28.87
CA THR A 148 10.84 -12.80 29.11
C THR A 148 10.43 -12.11 27.82
N LEU A 149 9.13 -11.79 27.69
CA LEU A 149 8.61 -10.95 26.63
C LEU A 149 8.29 -9.55 27.16
N PRO A 150 8.36 -8.51 26.31
CA PRO A 150 7.79 -7.20 26.64
C PRO A 150 6.33 -7.36 27.06
N GLN A 151 5.94 -6.67 28.12
CA GLN A 151 4.59 -6.80 28.66
C GLN A 151 3.57 -6.12 27.74
N PRO A 152 2.35 -6.68 27.62
CA PRO A 152 1.31 -6.08 26.81
C PRO A 152 0.92 -4.70 27.35
N ILE A 153 0.67 -3.76 26.45
CA ILE A 153 0.07 -2.47 26.80
C ILE A 153 -1.34 -2.77 27.33
N PRO A 154 -1.80 -2.11 28.42
CA PRO A 154 -3.11 -2.37 29.00
C PRO A 154 -4.22 -2.29 27.94
N ALA A 155 -4.98 -3.38 27.83
CA ALA A 155 -5.99 -3.56 26.80
C ALA A 155 -7.09 -2.49 26.92
N LYS A 156 -7.24 -1.67 25.88
CA LYS A 156 -8.42 -0.82 25.71
C LYS A 156 -9.50 -1.61 24.99
N ILE A 157 -10.71 -1.58 25.54
CA ILE A 157 -11.87 -2.24 24.95
C ILE A 157 -12.17 -1.56 23.59
N PRO A 158 -12.22 -2.33 22.49
CA PRO A 158 -12.43 -1.78 21.16
C PRO A 158 -13.84 -1.18 21.05
N THR A 159 -13.94 0.10 20.73
CA THR A 159 -15.24 0.81 20.67
C THR A 159 -15.42 1.64 19.40
N ILE A 160 -16.37 1.26 18.54
CA ILE A 160 -16.64 1.99 17.30
C ILE A 160 -17.31 3.36 17.52
N ILE A 161 -17.97 3.56 18.68
CA ILE A 161 -18.77 4.76 18.97
C ILE A 161 -17.93 6.04 18.86
N LEU A 162 -16.69 6.03 19.37
CA LEU A 162 -15.80 7.18 19.29
C LEU A 162 -15.49 7.53 17.82
N SER A 163 -15.24 6.52 16.98
CA SER A 163 -15.00 6.69 15.55
C SER A 163 -16.24 7.21 14.82
N VAL A 164 -17.45 6.79 15.22
CA VAL A 164 -18.71 7.28 14.64
C VAL A 164 -18.91 8.75 14.97
N ILE A 165 -18.82 9.14 16.24
CA ILE A 165 -19.02 10.53 16.68
C ILE A 165 -17.98 11.44 16.02
N GLY A 166 -16.70 11.07 16.11
CA GLY A 166 -15.62 11.81 15.47
C GLY A 166 -15.79 11.90 13.95
N GLY A 167 -16.22 10.81 13.32
CA GLY A 167 -16.49 10.74 11.89
C GLY A 167 -17.58 11.72 11.44
N ILE A 168 -18.67 11.85 12.19
CA ILE A 168 -19.75 12.80 11.89
C ILE A 168 -19.22 14.24 11.92
N PHE A 169 -18.53 14.64 12.99
CA PHE A 169 -18.01 16.00 13.13
C PHE A 169 -17.03 16.35 12.01
N VAL A 170 -16.10 15.45 11.71
CA VAL A 170 -15.11 15.65 10.65
C VAL A 170 -15.79 15.78 9.29
N SER A 171 -16.78 14.92 9.01
CA SER A 171 -17.48 14.93 7.72
C SER A 171 -18.19 16.25 7.48
N LEU A 172 -18.83 16.82 8.52
CA LEU A 172 -19.50 18.12 8.46
C LEU A 172 -18.50 19.27 8.27
N ILE A 173 -17.40 19.27 9.02
CA ILE A 173 -16.35 20.29 8.89
C ILE A 173 -15.74 20.25 7.49
N THR A 174 -15.40 19.06 6.99
CA THR A 174 -14.86 18.89 5.64
C THR A 174 -15.87 19.32 4.58
N GLY A 175 -17.15 18.97 4.74
CA GLY A 175 -18.22 19.40 3.83
C GLY A 175 -18.35 20.92 3.75
N PHE A 176 -18.27 21.61 4.90
CA PHE A 176 -18.28 23.07 4.96
C PHE A 176 -17.07 23.69 4.26
N LEU A 177 -15.87 23.16 4.48
CA LEU A 177 -14.65 23.66 3.81
C LEU A 177 -14.73 23.47 2.29
N VAL A 178 -15.20 22.32 1.82
CA VAL A 178 -15.40 22.05 0.40
C VAL A 178 -16.43 23.01 -0.20
N ALA A 179 -17.52 23.32 0.51
CA ALA A 179 -18.53 24.27 0.04
C ALA A 179 -17.96 25.68 -0.16
N CYS A 180 -17.20 26.18 0.82
CA CYS A 180 -16.53 27.48 0.76
C CYS A 180 -15.57 27.60 -0.43
N LEU A 181 -14.85 26.53 -0.77
CA LEU A 181 -13.94 26.51 -1.92
C LEU A 181 -14.69 26.37 -3.25
N SER A 182 -15.73 25.54 -3.28
CA SER A 182 -16.51 25.25 -4.49
C SER A 182 -17.23 26.50 -5.02
N ILE A 183 -17.80 27.33 -4.13
CA ILE A 183 -18.47 28.58 -4.51
C ILE A 183 -17.50 29.58 -5.16
N LYS A 184 -16.22 29.57 -4.76
CA LYS A 184 -15.19 30.43 -5.35
C LYS A 184 -14.69 29.92 -6.71
N GLY A 185 -15.26 28.82 -7.24
CA GLY A 185 -14.86 28.24 -8.51
C GLY A 185 -13.51 27.50 -8.47
N LEU A 186 -12.96 27.23 -7.28
CA LEU A 186 -11.66 26.60 -7.09
C LEU A 186 -11.76 25.06 -7.04
N TYR A 187 -12.73 24.44 -7.72
CA TYR A 187 -12.92 22.98 -7.68
C TYR A 187 -12.16 22.27 -8.80
N PHE A 188 -11.20 21.42 -8.43
CA PHE A 188 -10.45 20.57 -9.36
C PHE A 188 -10.77 19.10 -9.09
N ILE A 189 -11.45 18.44 -10.04
CA ILE A 189 -11.76 17.01 -9.99
C ILE A 189 -10.47 16.21 -9.85
N GLY A 190 -10.49 15.19 -9.00
CA GLY A 190 -9.36 14.34 -8.63
C GLY A 190 -8.58 14.90 -7.43
N LEU A 191 -8.22 16.18 -7.47
CA LEU A 191 -7.47 16.81 -6.37
C LEU A 191 -8.34 16.96 -5.12
N PHE A 192 -9.59 17.40 -5.26
CA PHE A 192 -10.49 17.59 -4.13
C PHE A 192 -10.85 16.26 -3.47
N GLU A 193 -11.19 15.25 -4.26
CA GLU A 193 -11.51 13.90 -3.81
C GLU A 193 -10.32 13.28 -3.05
N PHE A 194 -9.10 13.48 -3.56
CA PHE A 194 -7.88 13.06 -2.87
C PHE A 194 -7.68 13.78 -1.53
N LEU A 195 -7.87 15.11 -1.49
CA LEU A 195 -7.71 15.90 -0.27
C LEU A 195 -8.77 15.57 0.78
N VAL A 196 -10.04 15.41 0.36
CA VAL A 196 -11.14 14.97 1.23
C VAL A 196 -10.83 13.59 1.79
N ALA A 197 -10.50 12.62 0.94
CA ALA A 197 -10.12 11.27 1.39
C ALA A 197 -8.95 11.32 2.38
N THR A 198 -7.94 12.13 2.10
CA THR A 198 -6.77 12.31 2.98
C THR A 198 -7.17 12.89 4.34
N ALA A 199 -8.02 13.91 4.37
CA ALA A 199 -8.50 14.52 5.61
C ALA A 199 -9.31 13.53 6.46
N LEU A 200 -10.27 12.83 5.83
CA LEU A 200 -11.10 11.83 6.53
C LEU A 200 -10.25 10.72 7.12
N VAL A 201 -9.34 10.13 6.34
CA VAL A 201 -8.48 9.03 6.82
C VAL A 201 -7.45 9.52 7.85
N CYS A 202 -6.94 10.74 7.71
CA CYS A 202 -6.01 11.32 8.69
C CYS A 202 -6.65 11.41 10.07
N VAL A 203 -7.88 11.91 10.18
CA VAL A 203 -8.57 11.95 11.47
C VAL A 203 -8.94 10.54 11.93
N MET A 204 -9.40 9.69 11.01
CA MET A 204 -9.73 8.30 11.32
C MET A 204 -8.54 7.53 11.90
N LYS A 205 -7.30 7.78 11.44
CA LYS A 205 -6.08 7.22 12.02
C LYS A 205 -5.99 7.46 13.52
N TYR A 206 -6.27 8.69 13.96
CA TYR A 206 -6.25 9.02 15.38
C TYR A 206 -7.42 8.37 16.12
N LEU A 207 -8.62 8.40 15.53
CA LEU A 207 -9.81 7.77 16.12
C LEU A 207 -9.63 6.26 16.31
N ILE A 208 -9.05 5.55 15.33
CA ILE A 208 -8.68 4.13 15.42
C ILE A 208 -7.71 3.89 16.58
N LYS A 209 -6.66 4.70 16.69
CA LYS A 209 -5.68 4.57 17.79
C LYS A 209 -6.28 4.83 19.17
N PHE A 210 -7.22 5.76 19.27
CA PHE A 210 -7.89 6.07 20.54
C PHE A 210 -8.96 5.03 20.91
N SER A 211 -9.68 4.50 19.91
CA SER A 211 -10.73 3.50 20.09
C SER A 211 -10.24 2.06 20.16
N ASN A 212 -8.98 1.79 19.78
CA ASN A 212 -8.41 0.45 19.56
C ASN A 212 -9.27 -0.42 18.63
N TYR A 213 -9.95 0.18 17.64
CA TYR A 213 -10.90 -0.51 16.79
C TYR A 213 -10.29 -0.82 15.42
N THR A 214 -10.12 -2.12 15.09
CA THR A 214 -9.39 -2.56 13.88
C THR A 214 -10.22 -3.32 12.85
N ASP A 215 -11.55 -3.43 13.02
CA ASP A 215 -12.42 -4.11 12.05
C ASP A 215 -12.49 -3.32 10.73
N PHE A 216 -11.76 -3.79 9.73
CA PHE A 216 -11.61 -3.12 8.44
C PHE A 216 -12.95 -2.89 7.73
N ASN A 217 -13.82 -3.89 7.69
CA ASN A 217 -15.09 -3.80 6.95
C ASN A 217 -16.00 -2.76 7.57
N LYS A 218 -16.13 -2.74 8.91
CA LYS A 218 -16.96 -1.75 9.60
C LYS A 218 -16.38 -0.34 9.53
N LEU A 219 -15.05 -0.20 9.59
CA LEU A 219 -14.38 1.08 9.35
C LEU A 219 -14.58 1.59 7.92
N LEU A 220 -14.57 0.68 6.93
CA LEU A 220 -14.83 1.02 5.54
C LEU A 220 -16.27 1.49 5.35
N TYR A 221 -17.26 0.81 5.94
CA TYR A 221 -18.66 1.26 5.92
C TYR A 221 -18.83 2.62 6.60
N LEU A 222 -18.18 2.83 7.75
CA LEU A 222 -18.17 4.11 8.44
C LEU A 222 -17.63 5.23 7.56
N LEU A 223 -16.46 5.03 6.93
CA LEU A 223 -15.89 6.00 6.01
C LEU A 223 -16.75 6.21 4.77
N GLY A 224 -17.41 5.17 4.24
CA GLY A 224 -18.41 5.32 3.18
C GLY A 224 -19.56 6.24 3.59
N GLY A 225 -20.08 6.07 4.81
CA GLY A 225 -21.07 6.97 5.39
C GLY A 225 -20.56 8.40 5.57
N MET A 226 -19.30 8.56 5.98
CA MET A 226 -18.64 9.86 6.11
C MET A 226 -18.51 10.57 4.76
N ILE A 227 -18.12 9.87 3.70
CA ILE A 227 -18.02 10.41 2.33
C ILE A 227 -19.40 10.94 1.89
N VAL A 228 -20.45 10.13 2.04
CA VAL A 228 -21.82 10.53 1.69
C VAL A 228 -22.24 11.76 2.49
N LEU A 229 -21.98 11.76 3.80
CA LEU A 229 -22.30 12.89 4.67
C LEU A 229 -21.53 14.17 4.30
N THR A 230 -20.24 14.06 3.96
CA THR A 230 -19.41 15.18 3.51
C THR A 230 -19.98 15.82 2.25
N TYR A 231 -20.36 15.04 1.25
CA TYR A 231 -20.90 15.59 0.01
C TYR A 231 -22.33 16.09 0.14
N ALA A 232 -23.18 15.40 0.90
CA ALA A 232 -24.53 15.89 1.21
C ALA A 232 -24.50 17.22 1.99
N SER A 233 -23.62 17.31 3.00
CA SER A 233 -23.44 18.54 3.78
C SER A 233 -22.78 19.66 2.95
N ASN A 234 -21.83 19.34 2.06
CA ASN A 234 -21.30 20.30 1.09
C ASN A 234 -22.39 20.95 0.25
N GLU A 235 -23.32 20.17 -0.32
CA GLU A 235 -24.46 20.70 -1.08
C GLU A 235 -25.35 21.61 -0.24
N TYR A 236 -25.65 21.20 1.00
CA TYR A 236 -26.43 22.00 1.93
C TYR A 236 -25.73 23.31 2.32
N PHE A 237 -24.44 23.27 2.63
CA PHE A 237 -23.67 24.47 2.97
C PHE A 237 -23.52 25.40 1.77
N GLN A 238 -23.37 24.87 0.55
CA GLN A 238 -23.39 25.71 -0.65
C GLN A 238 -24.69 26.49 -0.77
N TYR A 239 -25.82 25.81 -0.57
CA TYR A 239 -27.14 26.43 -0.55
C TYR A 239 -27.23 27.58 0.47
N GLU A 240 -26.85 27.34 1.73
CA GLU A 240 -26.90 28.37 2.78
C GLU A 240 -25.94 29.55 2.48
N ILE A 241 -24.72 29.28 2.00
CA ILE A 241 -23.76 30.33 1.66
C ILE A 241 -24.27 31.16 0.47
N ILE A 242 -24.85 30.55 -0.57
CA ILE A 242 -25.36 31.27 -1.75
C ILE A 242 -26.52 32.18 -1.37
N LEU A 243 -27.47 31.69 -0.56
CA LEU A 243 -28.59 32.52 -0.09
C LEU A 243 -28.12 33.71 0.73
N ASN A 244 -27.22 33.48 1.68
CA ASN A 244 -26.70 34.52 2.56
C ASN A 244 -25.84 35.55 1.80
N THR A 245 -25.01 35.09 0.85
CA THR A 245 -24.12 35.99 0.09
C THR A 245 -24.88 36.91 -0.85
N ASN A 246 -26.00 36.44 -1.42
CA ASN A 246 -26.77 37.18 -2.42
C ASN A 246 -28.04 37.84 -1.85
N ASN A 247 -28.27 37.78 -0.53
CA ASN A 247 -29.49 38.27 0.13
C ASN A 247 -30.78 37.78 -0.53
N LEU A 248 -30.80 36.50 -0.93
CA LEU A 248 -31.96 35.90 -1.57
C LEU A 248 -33.00 35.49 -0.55
N GLU A 249 -34.28 35.54 -0.92
CA GLU A 249 -35.34 34.95 -0.11
C GLU A 249 -35.09 33.46 0.11
N ARG A 250 -35.47 32.96 1.29
CA ARG A 250 -35.23 31.58 1.70
C ARG A 250 -36.09 30.62 0.88
N ILE A 251 -35.57 30.19 -0.27
CA ILE A 251 -36.13 29.06 -1.01
C ILE A 251 -35.79 27.77 -0.25
N GLY A 252 -36.72 26.83 -0.09
CA GLY A 252 -36.39 25.56 0.58
C GLY A 252 -35.26 24.79 -0.13
N PHE A 253 -34.43 24.05 0.61
CA PHE A 253 -33.30 23.28 0.07
C PHE A 253 -33.67 22.37 -1.11
N TRP A 254 -34.83 21.71 -1.05
CA TRP A 254 -35.32 20.87 -2.16
C TRP A 254 -35.65 21.68 -3.42
N ASN A 255 -36.14 22.91 -3.27
CA ASN A 255 -36.39 23.79 -4.40
C ASN A 255 -35.08 24.29 -4.99
N PHE A 256 -34.08 24.59 -4.15
CA PHE A 256 -32.72 24.89 -4.62
C PHE A 256 -32.15 23.73 -5.44
N LEU A 257 -32.25 22.48 -4.96
CA LEU A 257 -31.80 21.32 -5.72
C LEU A 257 -32.55 21.18 -7.05
N LYS A 258 -33.88 21.34 -7.07
CA LYS A 258 -34.67 21.33 -8.31
C LYS A 258 -34.17 22.38 -9.30
N ILE A 259 -33.92 23.61 -8.85
CA ILE A 259 -33.39 24.68 -9.71
C ILE A 259 -32.01 24.29 -10.27
N ARG A 260 -31.12 23.73 -9.44
CA ARG A 260 -29.78 23.27 -9.85
C ARG A 260 -29.86 22.16 -10.90
N PHE A 261 -30.75 21.19 -10.72
CA PHE A 261 -31.00 20.12 -11.68
C PHE A 261 -31.63 20.62 -12.99
N LEU A 262 -32.54 21.59 -12.92
CA LEU A 262 -33.20 22.18 -14.09
C LEU A 262 -32.23 23.00 -14.96
N HIS A 263 -31.33 23.77 -14.34
CA HIS A 263 -30.30 24.52 -15.07
C HIS A 263 -29.25 23.58 -15.71
N GLY A 264 -29.13 22.37 -15.18
CA GLY A 264 -28.23 21.34 -15.69
C GLY A 264 -26.76 21.61 -15.36
N PHE A 265 -25.90 20.65 -15.68
CA PHE A 265 -24.47 20.79 -15.51
C PHE A 265 -23.83 21.30 -16.81
N THR A 266 -23.28 22.51 -16.80
CA THR A 266 -22.65 23.13 -17.97
C THR A 266 -21.13 23.10 -17.85
N VAL A 267 -20.44 22.45 -18.79
CA VAL A 267 -18.98 22.45 -18.91
C VAL A 267 -18.60 22.98 -20.29
N ASN A 268 -17.74 24.00 -20.36
CA ASN A 268 -17.28 24.59 -21.63
C ASN A 268 -18.42 24.89 -22.61
N LYS A 269 -19.53 25.46 -22.12
CA LYS A 269 -20.77 25.79 -22.88
C LYS A 269 -21.59 24.58 -23.37
N ILE A 270 -21.19 23.36 -23.05
CA ILE A 270 -21.99 22.15 -23.30
C ILE A 270 -22.85 21.89 -22.07
N ASN A 271 -24.18 21.90 -22.24
CA ASN A 271 -25.11 21.54 -21.18
C ASN A 271 -25.33 20.02 -21.18
N LEU A 272 -24.84 19.35 -20.16
CA LEU A 272 -25.01 17.90 -19.93
C LEU A 272 -26.31 17.59 -19.17
N GLY A 273 -27.11 18.63 -18.86
CA GLY A 273 -28.38 18.50 -18.16
C GLY A 273 -28.23 17.93 -16.75
N TRP A 274 -29.31 17.33 -16.26
CA TRP A 274 -29.34 16.65 -14.97
C TRP A 274 -28.48 15.38 -14.93
N ILE A 275 -28.26 14.74 -16.09
CA ILE A 275 -27.43 13.54 -16.21
C ILE A 275 -25.97 13.85 -15.88
N GLY A 276 -25.47 15.02 -16.31
CA GLY A 276 -24.13 15.48 -15.96
C GLY A 276 -23.92 15.59 -14.44
N TRP A 277 -24.93 16.05 -13.70
CA TRP A 277 -24.89 16.12 -12.23
C TRP A 277 -24.80 14.74 -11.56
N ILE A 278 -25.49 13.73 -12.11
CA ILE A 278 -25.41 12.37 -11.59
C ILE A 278 -24.04 11.76 -11.86
N ILE A 279 -23.52 11.91 -13.09
CA ILE A 279 -22.20 11.39 -13.46
C ILE A 279 -21.12 12.00 -12.57
N ILE A 280 -21.15 13.32 -12.36
CA ILE A 280 -20.14 13.97 -11.52
C ILE A 280 -20.22 13.50 -10.06
N TRP A 281 -21.42 13.27 -9.51
CA TRP A 281 -21.56 12.71 -8.16
C TRP A 281 -21.04 11.27 -8.06
N ILE A 282 -21.33 10.43 -9.05
CA ILE A 282 -20.80 9.06 -9.09
C ILE A 282 -19.28 9.08 -9.14
N VAL A 283 -18.69 9.93 -9.99
CA VAL A 283 -17.23 10.07 -10.09
C VAL A 283 -16.63 10.59 -8.78
N GLN A 284 -17.26 11.60 -8.17
CA GLN A 284 -16.80 12.21 -6.92
C GLN A 284 -16.83 11.21 -5.75
N LEU A 285 -17.94 10.47 -5.59
CA LEU A 285 -18.08 9.42 -4.58
C LEU A 285 -17.12 8.25 -4.85
N GLY A 286 -17.04 7.80 -6.11
CA GLY A 286 -16.22 6.66 -6.51
C GLY A 286 -14.72 6.92 -6.32
N LEU A 287 -14.20 8.04 -6.82
CA LEU A 287 -12.79 8.41 -6.67
C LEU A 287 -12.41 8.60 -5.21
N THR A 288 -13.24 9.28 -4.42
CA THR A 288 -13.01 9.45 -2.98
C THR A 288 -12.99 8.10 -2.27
N GLY A 289 -13.94 7.21 -2.60
CA GLY A 289 -14.01 5.86 -2.05
C GLY A 289 -12.75 5.04 -2.33
N ILE A 290 -12.23 5.10 -3.56
CA ILE A 290 -10.98 4.42 -3.94
C ILE A 290 -9.79 4.95 -3.11
N PHE A 291 -9.63 6.28 -3.00
CA PHE A 291 -8.56 6.87 -2.21
C PHE A 291 -8.66 6.54 -0.72
N VAL A 292 -9.88 6.55 -0.18
CA VAL A 292 -10.16 6.16 1.21
C VAL A 292 -9.80 4.70 1.45
N TYR A 293 -10.19 3.79 0.57
CA TYR A 293 -9.90 2.36 0.69
C TYR A 293 -8.39 2.10 0.82
N PHE A 294 -7.60 2.58 -0.14
CA PHE A 294 -6.16 2.36 -0.14
C PHE A 294 -5.46 2.99 1.08
N ARG A 295 -5.84 4.21 1.45
CA ARG A 295 -5.25 4.89 2.61
C ARG A 295 -5.66 4.24 3.93
N LEU A 296 -6.91 3.82 4.08
CA LEU A 296 -7.37 3.11 5.28
C LEU A 296 -6.61 1.80 5.45
N ALA A 297 -6.50 1.00 4.39
CA ALA A 297 -5.74 -0.25 4.42
C ALA A 297 -4.30 -0.02 4.91
N SER A 298 -3.61 0.97 4.32
CA SER A 298 -2.24 1.32 4.74
C SER A 298 -2.14 1.75 6.21
N VAL A 299 -3.05 2.62 6.66
CA VAL A 299 -3.06 3.12 8.05
C VAL A 299 -3.35 2.00 9.04
N LEU A 300 -4.34 1.15 8.74
CA LEU A 300 -4.75 0.07 9.61
C LEU A 300 -3.67 -0.99 9.72
N THR A 301 -3.10 -1.42 8.59
CA THR A 301 -2.00 -2.39 8.57
C THR A 301 -0.81 -1.87 9.37
N LYS A 302 -0.44 -0.60 9.19
CA LYS A 302 0.65 0.02 9.96
C LYS A 302 0.35 0.01 11.46
N TYR A 303 -0.86 0.39 11.86
CA TYR A 303 -1.26 0.41 13.27
C TYR A 303 -1.26 -1.00 13.90
N VAL A 304 -1.78 -1.99 13.18
CA VAL A 304 -1.85 -3.39 13.63
C VAL A 304 -0.45 -3.98 13.85
N ILE A 305 0.52 -3.62 13.02
CA ILE A 305 1.92 -4.04 13.16
C ILE A 305 2.60 -3.29 14.32
N GLU A 306 2.48 -1.95 14.36
CA GLU A 306 3.23 -1.12 15.33
C GLU A 306 2.75 -1.27 16.79
N ARG A 307 1.53 -1.78 17.02
CA ARG A 307 1.00 -1.92 18.38
C ARG A 307 1.57 -3.13 19.14
N VAL A 308 2.12 -4.12 18.43
CA VAL A 308 2.71 -5.32 19.04
C VAL A 308 4.23 -5.22 18.93
N PRO A 309 5.00 -5.42 20.01
CA PRO A 309 6.46 -5.45 19.94
C PRO A 309 6.95 -6.56 19.00
N ALA A 310 7.97 -6.26 18.20
CA ALA A 310 8.53 -7.21 17.23
C ALA A 310 8.95 -8.53 17.89
N GLU A 311 9.54 -8.49 19.09
CA GLU A 311 9.97 -9.70 19.81
C GLU A 311 8.82 -10.67 20.11
N VAL A 312 7.60 -10.14 20.34
CA VAL A 312 6.41 -10.94 20.60
C VAL A 312 5.86 -11.54 19.31
N VAL A 313 5.90 -10.77 18.21
CA VAL A 313 5.53 -11.26 16.88
C VAL A 313 6.47 -12.37 16.44
N ASP A 314 7.78 -12.18 16.60
CA ASP A 314 8.80 -13.18 16.24
C ASP A 314 8.65 -14.46 17.08
N PHE A 315 8.37 -14.32 18.38
CA PHE A 315 8.10 -15.46 19.27
C PHE A 315 6.86 -16.25 18.84
N ALA A 316 5.76 -15.58 18.51
CA ALA A 316 4.55 -16.24 18.04
C ALA A 316 4.75 -16.85 16.65
N PHE A 317 5.43 -16.15 15.74
CA PHE A 317 5.74 -16.63 14.40
C PHE A 317 6.65 -17.86 14.42
N TYR A 318 7.65 -17.90 15.32
CA TYR A 318 8.46 -19.08 15.56
C TYR A 318 7.61 -20.32 15.84
N HIS A 319 6.62 -20.20 16.73
CA HIS A 319 5.74 -21.32 17.05
C HIS A 319 4.79 -21.70 15.91
N VAL A 320 4.36 -20.75 15.08
CA VAL A 320 3.63 -21.03 13.83
C VAL A 320 4.49 -21.86 12.87
N VAL A 321 5.76 -21.50 12.69
CA VAL A 321 6.71 -22.24 11.84
C VAL A 321 6.97 -23.66 12.37
N LYS A 322 6.83 -23.87 13.69
CA LYS A 322 6.92 -25.20 14.33
C LYS A 322 5.62 -26.01 14.28
N ASP A 323 4.67 -25.63 13.43
CA ASP A 323 3.37 -26.27 13.25
C ASP A 323 2.55 -26.40 14.54
N LYS A 324 2.77 -25.52 15.53
CA LYS A 324 1.92 -25.46 16.72
C LYS A 324 0.55 -24.90 16.35
N SER A 325 -0.49 -25.43 16.99
CA SER A 325 -1.85 -24.92 16.87
C SER A 325 -1.99 -23.53 17.50
N GLU A 326 -3.03 -22.79 17.10
CA GLU A 326 -3.32 -21.47 17.66
C GLU A 326 -3.49 -21.51 19.19
N GLU A 327 -4.13 -22.56 19.72
CA GLU A 327 -4.35 -22.74 21.15
C GLU A 327 -3.04 -22.95 21.92
N GLU A 328 -2.11 -23.72 21.37
CA GLU A 328 -0.78 -23.91 21.95
C GLU A 328 0.03 -22.62 21.94
N ILE A 329 -0.02 -21.85 20.85
CA ILE A 329 0.64 -20.54 20.77
C ILE A 329 0.07 -19.58 21.82
N ARG A 330 -1.25 -19.58 22.03
CA ARG A 330 -1.91 -18.77 23.07
C ARG A 330 -1.46 -19.18 24.47
N ALA A 331 -1.30 -20.47 24.73
CA ALA A 331 -0.79 -20.95 26.02
C ALA A 331 0.66 -20.49 26.27
N GLU A 332 1.52 -20.58 25.26
CA GLU A 332 2.92 -20.11 25.34
C GLU A 332 3.01 -18.58 25.55
N LEU A 333 2.18 -17.81 24.85
CA LEU A 333 2.05 -16.36 25.05
C LEU A 333 1.55 -16.04 26.47
N ALA A 334 0.55 -16.77 26.97
CA ALA A 334 0.04 -16.60 28.32
C ALA A 334 1.12 -16.84 29.39
N ASN A 335 1.94 -17.88 29.21
CA ASN A 335 3.08 -18.18 30.09
C ASN A 335 4.12 -17.05 30.13
N LYS A 336 4.19 -16.24 29.07
CA LYS A 336 5.10 -15.09 28.95
C LYS A 336 4.47 -13.73 29.30
N GLY A 337 3.26 -13.74 29.89
CA GLY A 337 2.57 -12.53 30.37
C GLY A 337 1.49 -12.00 29.41
N TRP A 338 1.29 -12.63 28.25
CA TRP A 338 0.25 -12.28 27.28
C TRP A 338 -1.00 -13.17 27.47
N SER A 339 -1.60 -13.11 28.66
CA SER A 339 -2.73 -13.97 29.05
C SER A 339 -4.10 -13.50 28.55
N HIS A 340 -4.23 -12.21 28.22
CA HIS A 340 -5.49 -11.66 27.74
C HIS A 340 -5.74 -12.06 26.28
N VAL A 341 -6.93 -12.64 26.01
CA VAL A 341 -7.36 -13.08 24.67
C VAL A 341 -7.26 -11.95 23.64
N GLN A 342 -7.60 -10.72 24.03
CA GLN A 342 -7.49 -9.58 23.13
C GLN A 342 -6.03 -9.32 22.72
N SER A 343 -5.09 -9.28 23.67
CA SER A 343 -3.68 -9.08 23.38
C SER A 343 -3.10 -10.20 22.51
N GLN A 344 -3.55 -11.44 22.69
CA GLN A 344 -3.19 -12.55 21.82
C GLN A 344 -3.74 -12.39 20.41
N ASN A 345 -5.01 -11.97 20.26
CA ASN A 345 -5.59 -11.68 18.94
C ASN A 345 -4.80 -10.57 18.23
N GLU A 346 -4.34 -9.56 18.96
CA GLU A 346 -3.53 -8.48 18.40
C GLU A 346 -2.20 -8.99 17.82
N VAL A 347 -1.58 -10.00 18.45
CA VAL A 347 -0.36 -10.67 17.94
C VAL A 347 -0.65 -11.42 16.63
N PHE A 348 -1.73 -12.21 16.56
CA PHE A 348 -2.11 -12.90 15.33
C PHE A 348 -2.47 -11.92 14.20
N GLU A 349 -3.18 -10.83 14.51
CA GLU A 349 -3.46 -9.75 13.57
C GLU A 349 -2.16 -9.09 13.07
N ALA A 350 -1.15 -8.91 13.92
CA ALA A 350 0.16 -8.37 13.52
C ALA A 350 0.90 -9.30 12.54
N ILE A 351 0.90 -10.61 12.80
CA ILE A 351 1.46 -11.63 11.88
C ILE A 351 0.78 -11.54 10.51
N GLY A 352 -0.55 -11.51 10.47
CA GLY A 352 -1.31 -11.31 9.22
C GLY A 352 -1.05 -9.95 8.57
N GLY A 353 -0.83 -8.90 9.38
CA GLY A 353 -0.46 -7.57 8.93
C GLY A 353 0.85 -7.55 8.13
N HIS A 354 1.87 -8.28 8.59
CA HIS A 354 3.14 -8.41 7.85
C HIS A 354 2.94 -9.03 6.46
N GLN A 355 2.10 -10.06 6.33
CA GLN A 355 1.77 -10.65 5.02
C GLN A 355 1.01 -9.67 4.11
N ASN A 356 0.13 -8.85 4.69
CA ASN A 356 -0.59 -7.81 3.95
C ASN A 356 0.35 -6.69 3.45
N VAL A 357 1.36 -6.27 4.21
CA VAL A 357 2.36 -5.29 3.75
C VAL A 357 3.10 -5.81 2.53
N VAL A 358 3.53 -7.07 2.58
CA VAL A 358 4.19 -7.74 1.47
C VAL A 358 3.28 -7.73 0.22
N THR A 359 2.00 -8.04 0.40
CA THR A 359 1.01 -8.02 -0.68
C THR A 359 0.78 -6.62 -1.25
N LEU A 360 0.64 -5.59 -0.39
CA LEU A 360 0.44 -4.19 -0.81
C LEU A 360 1.64 -3.64 -1.59
N ASN A 361 2.87 -3.95 -1.15
CA ASN A 361 4.10 -3.54 -1.84
C ASN A 361 4.22 -4.17 -3.23
N ARG A 362 3.58 -5.32 -3.43
CA ARG A 362 3.53 -6.08 -4.68
C ARG A 362 2.48 -5.58 -5.68
N ILE A 363 1.52 -4.74 -5.26
CA ILE A 363 0.52 -4.17 -6.15
C ILE A 363 1.22 -3.34 -7.24
N LYS A 364 0.78 -3.55 -8.48
CA LYS A 364 1.32 -2.96 -9.70
C LYS A 364 0.64 -1.64 -10.04
#